data_AF-A0A967ID23-F1
#
_entry.id   AF-A0A967ID23-F1
#
_cell.length_a   1.000
_cell.length_b   1.000
_cell.length_c   1.000
_cell.angle_alpha   90.00
_cell.angle_beta   90.00
_cell.angle_gamma   90.00
#
_symmetry.space_group_name_H-M   'P 1'
#
loop_
_entity.id
_entity.type
_entity.pdbx_description
1 polymer ?
#
loop_
_entity_poly.entity_id
_entity_poly.type
_entity_poly.pdbx_seq_one_letter_code
_entity_poly.pdbx_strand_id
1 'polypeptide(L)'
;LGFIVGVLRLTKNWLVNRIAYCYVEFLRNVPLLLWILLIHGVVVGTLPSARQAIGFQDAFFLSNRGLYAPSPGFEPLFWATVIAFVGGIAFSIWFKRRAKKVQEETGKILPVLWTSLGAIIGLPILVFLVTGMPIEWSVPALQGFNYQGGFAIKPEFLALWLALSIYTSAFIAEIVRSG
;
A
#
# COMPACT_ATOMS: atom_id res chain seq x y z
N LEU A 1 -16.30 -0.85 0.27
CA LEU A 1 -17.26 -1.14 1.36
C LEU A 1 -18.52 -0.29 1.24
N GLY A 2 -18.46 1.04 1.39
CA GLY A 2 -19.67 1.87 1.46
C GLY A 2 -20.57 1.80 0.23
N PHE A 3 -19.98 1.80 -0.97
CA PHE A 3 -20.73 1.57 -2.21
C PHE A 3 -21.49 0.24 -2.21
N ILE A 4 -20.82 -0.86 -1.83
CA ILE A 4 -21.42 -2.20 -1.76
C ILE A 4 -22.61 -2.19 -0.78
N VAL A 5 -22.42 -1.66 0.43
CA VAL A 5 -23.49 -1.56 1.44
C VAL A 5 -24.66 -0.69 0.95
N GLY A 6 -24.37 0.43 0.26
CA GLY A 6 -25.38 1.29 -0.35
C GLY A 6 -26.24 0.55 -1.38
N VAL A 7 -25.60 -0.20 -2.28
CA VAL A 7 -26.30 -1.04 -3.27
C VAL A 7 -27.12 -2.14 -2.59
N LEU A 8 -26.57 -2.83 -1.58
CA LEU A 8 -27.29 -3.85 -0.81
C LEU A 8 -28.55 -3.26 -0.15
N ARG A 9 -28.50 -2.00 0.32
CA ARG A 9 -29.65 -1.29 0.89
C ARG A 9 -30.73 -0.92 -0.14
N LEU A 10 -30.46 -1.01 -1.45
CA LEU A 10 -31.46 -0.81 -2.51
C LEU A 10 -32.04 -2.13 -3.04
N THR A 11 -31.51 -3.28 -2.63
CA THR A 11 -32.00 -4.57 -3.11
C THR A 11 -33.43 -4.84 -2.66
N LYS A 12 -34.20 -5.53 -3.52
CA LYS A 12 -35.58 -5.96 -3.22
C LYS A 12 -35.66 -7.05 -2.15
N ASN A 13 -34.55 -7.74 -1.86
CA ASN A 13 -34.50 -8.76 -0.82
C ASN A 13 -34.59 -8.07 0.55
N TRP A 14 -35.71 -8.28 1.23
CA TRP A 14 -36.01 -7.67 2.52
C TRP A 14 -34.92 -7.92 3.58
N LEU A 15 -34.37 -9.15 3.64
CA LEU A 15 -33.37 -9.50 4.64
C LEU A 15 -32.07 -8.73 4.44
N VAL A 16 -31.57 -8.70 3.21
CA VAL A 16 -30.33 -8.01 2.84
C VAL A 16 -30.46 -6.50 3.05
N ASN A 17 -31.59 -5.95 2.61
CA ASN A 17 -31.93 -4.55 2.82
C ASN A 17 -31.92 -4.19 4.33
N ARG A 18 -32.56 -5.02 5.16
CA ARG A 18 -32.68 -4.76 6.60
C ARG A 18 -31.35 -4.90 7.33
N ILE A 19 -30.52 -5.87 6.97
CA ILE A 19 -29.16 -6.01 7.52
C ILE A 19 -28.31 -4.80 7.16
N ALA A 20 -28.34 -4.36 5.89
CA ALA A 20 -27.61 -3.18 5.45
C ALA A 20 -28.10 -1.90 6.15
N TYR A 21 -29.42 -1.78 6.34
CA TYR A 21 -30.02 -0.70 7.13
C TYR A 21 -29.51 -0.69 8.58
N CYS A 22 -29.59 -1.84 9.27
CA CYS A 22 -29.12 -1.94 10.66
C CYS A 22 -27.63 -1.63 10.78
N TYR A 23 -26.80 -2.11 9.85
CA TYR A 23 -25.37 -1.79 9.80
C TYR A 23 -25.11 -0.29 9.71
N VAL A 24 -25.77 0.40 8.77
CA VAL A 24 -25.57 1.84 8.55
C VAL A 24 -26.02 2.65 9.76
N GLU A 25 -27.23 2.39 10.25
CA GLU A 25 -27.79 3.13 11.38
C GLU A 25 -27.00 2.90 12.67
N PHE A 26 -26.52 1.67 12.91
CA PHE A 26 -25.69 1.39 14.10
C PHE A 26 -24.36 2.15 14.05
N LEU A 27 -23.68 2.14 12.89
CA LEU A 27 -22.40 2.79 12.74
C LEU A 27 -22.48 4.31 12.84
N ARG A 28 -23.56 4.92 12.33
CA ARG A 28 -23.75 6.37 12.38
C ARG A 28 -24.16 6.88 13.76
N ASN A 29 -24.84 6.06 14.56
CA ASN A 29 -25.34 6.44 15.88
C ASN A 29 -24.33 6.24 17.02
N VAL A 30 -23.19 5.60 16.75
CA VAL A 30 -22.15 5.31 17.76
C VAL A 30 -20.91 6.19 17.50
N PRO A 31 -20.36 6.88 18.52
CA PRO A 31 -19.17 7.70 18.35
C PRO A 31 -17.99 6.93 17.76
N LEU A 32 -17.29 7.52 16.78
CA LEU A 32 -16.12 6.91 16.12
C LEU A 32 -15.04 6.48 17.12
N LEU A 33 -14.83 7.26 18.19
CA LEU A 33 -13.85 6.91 19.22
C LEU A 33 -14.17 5.56 19.87
N LEU A 34 -15.45 5.25 20.12
CA LEU A 34 -15.85 3.97 20.69
C LEU A 34 -15.53 2.83 19.72
N TRP A 35 -15.72 3.03 18.42
CA TRP A 35 -15.36 2.05 17.41
C TRP A 35 -13.86 1.76 17.36
N ILE A 36 -13.04 2.82 17.42
CA ILE A 36 -11.58 2.67 17.47
C ILE A 36 -11.17 1.86 18.70
N LEU A 37 -11.69 2.23 19.88
CA LEU A 37 -11.38 1.53 21.13
C LEU A 37 -11.89 0.09 21.15
N LEU A 38 -13.08 -0.16 20.61
CA LEU A 38 -13.67 -1.50 20.51
C LEU A 38 -12.84 -2.39 19.61
N ILE A 39 -12.51 -1.93 18.39
CA ILE A 39 -11.69 -2.71 17.46
C ILE A 39 -10.29 -2.94 18.05
N HIS A 40 -9.68 -1.92 18.65
CA HIS A 40 -8.40 -2.08 19.33
C HIS A 40 -8.46 -3.14 20.44
N GLY A 41 -9.47 -3.08 21.32
CA GLY A 41 -9.68 -4.05 22.38
C GLY A 41 -9.91 -5.47 21.86
N VAL A 42 -10.67 -5.62 20.78
CA VAL A 42 -10.87 -6.92 20.11
C VAL A 42 -9.55 -7.42 19.53
N VAL A 43 -8.79 -6.60 18.80
CA VAL A 43 -7.51 -6.97 18.20
C VAL A 43 -6.52 -7.42 19.28
N VAL A 44 -6.35 -6.65 20.36
CA VAL A 44 -5.40 -6.98 21.44
C VAL A 44 -5.88 -8.15 22.29
N GLY A 45 -7.19 -8.30 22.50
CA GLY A 45 -7.78 -9.34 23.35
C GLY A 45 -7.95 -10.69 22.68
N THR A 46 -8.09 -10.74 21.35
CA THR A 46 -8.28 -12.00 20.60
C THR A 46 -7.01 -12.53 19.97
N LEU A 47 -6.05 -11.66 19.64
CA LEU A 47 -4.79 -12.09 19.04
C LEU A 47 -3.84 -12.71 20.08
N PRO A 48 -3.05 -13.72 19.69
CA PRO A 48 -2.10 -14.34 20.60
C PRO A 48 -0.94 -13.41 20.93
N SER A 49 -0.24 -13.71 22.02
CA SER A 49 0.99 -13.01 22.39
C SER A 49 2.07 -13.12 21.30
N ALA A 50 3.00 -12.17 21.25
CA ALA A 50 4.09 -12.17 20.27
C ALA A 50 4.91 -13.47 20.20
N ARG A 51 5.01 -14.25 21.29
CA ARG A 51 5.72 -15.55 21.28
C ARG A 51 4.95 -16.66 20.56
N GLN A 52 3.63 -16.53 20.48
CA GLN A 52 2.72 -17.48 19.85
C GLN A 52 2.04 -16.83 18.64
N ALA A 53 2.72 -15.88 18.00
CA ALA A 53 2.17 -15.17 16.87
C ALA A 53 1.78 -16.13 15.74
N ILE A 54 0.68 -15.83 15.07
CA ILE A 54 0.20 -16.62 13.93
C ILE A 54 1.12 -16.29 12.76
N GLY A 55 1.99 -17.24 12.41
CA GLY A 55 2.85 -17.16 11.24
C GLY A 55 2.12 -17.58 9.98
N PHE A 56 2.32 -16.85 8.88
CA PHE A 56 1.91 -17.24 7.54
C PHE A 56 3.13 -17.26 6.61
N GLN A 57 3.43 -18.44 6.06
CA GLN A 57 4.57 -18.71 5.17
C GLN A 57 5.92 -18.22 5.73
N ASP A 58 6.11 -18.25 7.05
CA ASP A 58 7.32 -17.78 7.76
C ASP A 58 7.76 -16.35 7.43
N ALA A 59 6.90 -15.55 6.80
CA ALA A 59 7.18 -14.19 6.37
C ALA A 59 6.28 -13.18 7.07
N PHE A 60 5.02 -13.54 7.31
CA PHE A 60 4.05 -12.68 7.98
C PHE A 60 3.75 -13.21 9.37
N PHE A 61 3.73 -12.33 10.37
CA PHE A 61 3.42 -12.71 11.75
C PHE A 61 2.36 -11.79 12.33
N LEU A 62 1.26 -12.36 12.80
CA LEU A 62 0.18 -11.62 13.43
C LEU A 62 0.15 -11.90 14.94
N SER A 63 0.20 -10.85 15.74
CA SER A 63 0.18 -10.91 17.20
C SER A 63 -0.65 -9.78 17.80
N ASN A 64 -0.91 -9.85 19.10
CA ASN A 64 -1.50 -8.76 19.87
C ASN A 64 -0.65 -7.47 19.91
N ARG A 65 0.58 -7.51 19.39
CA ARG A 65 1.47 -6.35 19.22
C ARG A 65 1.53 -5.82 17.80
N GLY A 66 0.77 -6.40 16.88
CA GLY A 66 0.66 -5.94 15.51
C GLY A 66 0.87 -7.03 14.48
N LEU A 67 0.81 -6.60 13.22
CA LEU A 67 1.11 -7.40 12.05
C LEU A 67 2.52 -7.06 11.57
N TYR A 68 3.37 -8.07 11.45
CA TYR A 68 4.72 -7.97 10.93
C TYR A 68 4.77 -8.59 9.54
N ALA A 69 5.39 -7.88 8.59
CA ALA A 69 5.52 -8.27 7.21
C ALA A 69 6.97 -8.06 6.73
N PRO A 70 7.46 -8.78 5.72
CA PRO A 70 8.78 -8.54 5.16
C PRO A 70 8.81 -7.16 4.50
N SER A 71 9.90 -6.42 4.69
CA SER A 71 10.10 -5.12 4.05
C SER A 71 11.43 -5.06 3.31
N PRO A 72 11.50 -4.33 2.19
CA PRO A 72 12.75 -4.09 1.50
C PRO A 72 13.59 -3.10 2.33
N GLY A 73 14.78 -3.54 2.72
CA GLY A 73 15.84 -2.70 3.25
C GLY A 73 16.65 -2.11 2.09
N PHE A 74 16.87 -0.80 2.15
CA PHE A 74 17.68 -0.10 1.16
C PHE A 74 19.09 0.10 1.69
N GLU A 75 20.06 -0.52 1.04
CA GLU A 75 21.48 -0.29 1.28
C GLU A 75 21.88 1.13 0.81
N PRO A 76 22.95 1.74 1.34
CA PRO A 76 23.41 3.06 0.90
C PRO A 76 23.66 3.15 -0.61
N LEU A 77 24.09 2.04 -1.23
CA LEU A 77 24.38 1.95 -2.66
C LEU A 77 23.13 2.00 -3.54
N PHE A 78 21.94 1.79 -2.97
CA PHE A 78 20.66 1.93 -3.68
C PHE A 78 20.46 3.36 -4.24
N TRP A 79 21.02 4.38 -3.58
CA TRP A 79 20.97 5.75 -4.07
C TRP A 79 21.67 5.93 -5.43
N ALA A 80 22.67 5.11 -5.75
CA ALA A 80 23.30 5.13 -7.08
C ALA A 80 22.29 4.76 -8.17
N THR A 81 21.41 3.78 -7.93
CA THR A 81 20.32 3.39 -8.84
C THR A 81 19.29 4.50 -9.01
N VAL A 82 19.00 5.26 -7.95
CA VAL A 82 18.10 6.42 -8.02
C VAL A 82 18.73 7.55 -8.85
N ILE A 83 20.01 7.85 -8.64
CA ILE A 83 20.76 8.84 -9.44
C ILE A 83 20.80 8.43 -10.90
N ALA A 84 21.02 7.14 -11.18
CA ALA A 84 20.99 6.56 -12.51
C ALA A 84 19.62 6.76 -13.18
N PHE A 85 18.52 6.58 -12.44
CA PHE A 85 17.16 6.81 -12.96
C PHE A 85 16.90 8.27 -13.30
N VAL A 86 17.29 9.19 -12.40
CA VAL A 86 17.18 10.64 -12.64
C VAL A 86 18.05 11.07 -13.83
N GLY A 87 19.27 10.53 -13.94
CA GLY A 87 20.17 10.75 -15.06
C GLY A 87 19.59 10.25 -16.39
N GLY A 88 18.96 9.07 -16.39
CA GLY A 88 18.25 8.52 -17.54
C GLY A 88 17.09 9.39 -18.01
N ILE A 89 16.32 9.97 -17.07
CA ILE A 89 15.25 10.94 -17.38
C ILE A 89 15.85 12.22 -17.98
N ALA A 90 16.89 12.78 -17.36
CA ALA A 90 17.55 14.00 -17.86
C ALA A 90 18.11 13.80 -19.28
N PHE A 91 18.76 12.66 -19.53
CA PHE A 91 19.24 12.27 -20.85
C PHE A 91 18.09 12.13 -21.85
N SER A 92 16.99 11.47 -21.47
CA SER A 92 15.80 11.31 -22.31
C SER A 92 15.18 12.64 -22.72
N ILE A 93 15.08 13.61 -21.79
CA ILE A 93 14.57 14.96 -22.08
C ILE A 93 15.51 15.70 -23.04
N TRP A 94 16.82 15.63 -22.80
CA TRP A 94 17.82 16.24 -23.66
C TRP A 94 17.80 15.63 -25.08
N PHE A 95 17.76 14.30 -25.17
CA PHE A 95 17.74 13.56 -26.42
C PHE A 95 16.46 13.84 -27.23
N LYS A 96 15.31 13.91 -26.57
CA LYS A 96 14.05 14.31 -27.20
C LYS A 96 14.10 15.72 -27.79
N ARG A 97 14.68 16.68 -27.04
CA ARG A 97 14.86 18.07 -27.53
C ARG A 97 15.80 18.11 -28.73
N ARG A 98 16.92 17.37 -28.69
CA ARG A 98 17.88 17.30 -29.79
C ARG A 98 17.28 16.61 -31.02
N ALA A 99 16.56 15.52 -30.83
CA ALA A 99 15.93 14.76 -31.90
C ALA A 99 14.86 15.57 -32.63
N LYS A 100 14.07 16.38 -31.90
CA LYS A 100 13.11 17.30 -32.50
C LYS A 100 13.80 18.35 -33.38
N LYS A 101 14.89 18.96 -32.88
CA LYS A 101 15.67 19.94 -33.66
C LYS A 101 16.28 19.32 -34.92
N VAL A 102 16.82 18.10 -34.83
CA VAL A 102 17.37 17.37 -35.98
C VAL A 102 16.26 17.01 -36.99
N GLN A 103 15.07 16.65 -36.53
CA GLN A 103 13.93 16.37 -37.40
C GLN A 103 13.46 17.64 -38.15
N GLU A 104 13.45 18.80 -37.49
CA GLU A 104 13.12 20.10 -38.10
C GLU A 104 14.15 20.50 -39.17
N GLU A 105 15.44 20.21 -38.96
CA GLU A 105 16.53 20.57 -39.88
C GLU A 105 16.72 19.57 -41.04
N THR A 106 16.49 18.26 -40.81
CA THR A 106 16.83 17.20 -41.78
C THR A 106 15.68 16.29 -42.19
N GLY A 107 14.49 16.45 -41.61
CA GLY A 107 13.31 15.62 -41.87
C GLY A 107 13.39 14.17 -41.36
N LYS A 108 14.52 13.73 -40.82
CA LYS A 108 14.72 12.36 -40.33
C LYS A 108 14.12 12.15 -38.94
N ILE A 109 13.30 11.11 -38.78
CA ILE A 109 12.70 10.71 -37.51
C ILE A 109 13.70 9.82 -36.76
N LEU A 110 14.24 10.30 -35.64
CA LEU A 110 15.08 9.49 -34.75
C LEU A 110 14.21 8.66 -33.80
N PRO A 111 14.64 7.44 -33.41
CA PRO A 111 13.89 6.56 -32.52
C PRO A 111 13.99 7.01 -31.06
N VAL A 112 13.36 8.15 -30.73
CA VAL A 112 13.37 8.75 -29.38
C VAL A 112 12.76 7.80 -28.35
N LEU A 113 11.69 7.07 -28.71
CA LEU A 113 11.00 6.19 -27.76
C LEU A 113 11.93 5.09 -27.24
N TRP A 114 12.60 4.34 -28.11
CA TRP A 114 13.48 3.24 -27.74
C TRP A 114 14.74 3.68 -26.99
N THR A 115 15.34 4.79 -27.41
CA THR A 115 16.54 5.36 -26.77
C THR A 115 16.22 5.94 -25.39
N SER A 116 15.11 6.67 -25.26
CA SER A 116 14.59 7.16 -23.98
C SER A 116 14.22 6.01 -23.04
N LEU A 117 13.57 4.96 -23.55
CA LEU A 117 13.19 3.81 -22.76
C LEU A 117 14.43 3.04 -22.27
N GLY A 118 15.42 2.85 -23.14
CA GLY A 118 16.70 2.25 -22.79
C GLY A 118 17.48 3.08 -21.76
N ALA A 119 17.44 4.41 -21.84
CA ALA A 119 18.08 5.27 -20.85
C ALA A 119 17.36 5.28 -19.50
N ILE A 120 16.02 5.29 -19.49
CA ILE A 120 15.22 5.35 -18.26
C ILE A 120 15.19 4.00 -17.54
N ILE A 121 15.19 2.89 -18.27
CA ILE A 121 15.07 1.54 -17.70
C ILE A 121 16.43 0.84 -17.66
N GLY A 122 17.17 0.86 -18.76
CA GLY A 122 18.44 0.15 -18.88
C GLY A 122 19.53 0.70 -17.98
N LEU A 123 19.66 2.03 -17.88
CA LEU A 123 20.72 2.65 -17.08
C LEU A 123 20.57 2.37 -15.56
N PRO A 124 19.36 2.47 -14.95
CA PRO A 124 19.15 2.04 -13.57
C PRO A 124 19.35 0.54 -13.36
N ILE A 125 18.91 -0.31 -14.29
CA ILE A 125 19.11 -1.77 -14.18
C ILE A 125 20.61 -2.10 -14.19
N LEU A 126 21.38 -1.48 -15.08
CA LEU A 126 22.83 -1.68 -15.13
C LEU A 126 23.48 -1.27 -13.81
N VAL A 127 23.13 -0.09 -13.29
CA VAL A 127 23.66 0.38 -12.00
C VAL A 127 23.22 -0.53 -10.85
N PHE A 128 21.97 -0.99 -10.83
CA PHE A 128 21.45 -1.92 -9.84
C PHE A 128 22.18 -3.27 -9.83
N LEU A 129 22.52 -3.80 -11.01
CA LEU A 129 23.27 -5.05 -11.14
C LEU A 129 24.75 -4.88 -10.76
N VAL A 130 25.39 -3.80 -11.18
CA VAL A 130 26.80 -3.50 -10.86
C VAL A 130 26.99 -3.22 -9.37
N THR A 131 25.99 -2.61 -8.73
CA THR A 131 25.99 -2.36 -7.27
C THR A 131 25.62 -3.60 -6.44
N GLY A 132 25.43 -4.76 -7.07
CA GLY A 132 25.20 -6.02 -6.35
C GLY A 132 23.79 -6.24 -5.83
N MET A 133 22.78 -5.58 -6.44
CA MET A 133 21.38 -5.62 -6.00
C MET A 133 21.20 -5.12 -4.55
N PRO A 134 21.39 -3.81 -4.30
CA PRO A 134 21.39 -3.18 -2.96
C PRO A 134 19.99 -3.08 -2.31
N ILE A 135 19.17 -4.12 -2.46
CA ILE A 135 17.88 -4.30 -1.80
C ILE A 135 17.92 -5.65 -1.09
N GLU A 136 17.96 -5.61 0.24
CA GLU A 136 17.87 -6.81 1.07
C GLU A 136 16.47 -6.94 1.65
N TRP A 137 15.89 -8.13 1.59
CA TRP A 137 14.59 -8.37 2.21
C TRP A 137 14.77 -8.65 3.70
N SER A 138 14.27 -7.75 4.54
CA SER A 138 14.26 -7.95 5.98
C SER A 138 13.00 -8.74 6.37
N VAL A 139 13.18 -10.03 6.68
CA VAL A 139 12.11 -10.89 7.19
C VAL A 139 11.99 -10.69 8.71
N PRO A 140 10.80 -10.38 9.24
CA PRO A 140 10.62 -10.19 10.68
C PRO A 140 10.94 -11.47 11.45
N ALA A 141 11.78 -11.37 12.48
CA ALA A 141 12.16 -12.49 13.34
C ALA A 141 11.90 -12.15 14.81
N LEU A 142 11.49 -13.16 15.60
CA LEU A 142 11.27 -12.98 17.03
C LEU A 142 12.62 -12.83 17.75
N GLN A 143 12.91 -11.63 18.25
CA GLN A 143 14.11 -11.33 19.01
C GLN A 143 13.74 -10.87 20.42
N GLY A 144 14.11 -11.67 21.43
CA GLY A 144 13.75 -11.44 22.82
C GLY A 144 12.25 -11.59 23.06
N PHE A 145 11.56 -10.49 23.33
CA PHE A 145 10.11 -10.49 23.59
C PHE A 145 9.26 -9.99 22.42
N ASN A 146 9.86 -9.48 21.33
CA ASN A 146 9.13 -8.86 20.21
C ASN A 146 9.72 -9.24 18.85
N TYR A 147 8.97 -9.01 17.78
CA TYR A 147 9.51 -9.13 16.43
C TYR A 147 10.34 -7.90 16.07
N GLN A 148 11.49 -8.15 15.44
CA GLN A 148 12.40 -7.12 14.89
C GLN A 148 12.67 -7.41 13.41
N GLY A 149 12.99 -6.35 12.67
CA GLY A 149 13.09 -6.40 11.21
C GLY A 149 11.73 -6.32 10.51
N GLY A 150 11.76 -6.20 9.19
CA GLY A 150 10.54 -6.05 8.38
C GLY A 150 9.81 -4.74 8.62
N PHE A 151 8.55 -4.72 8.21
CA PHE A 151 7.59 -3.66 8.47
C PHE A 151 6.60 -4.13 9.53
N ALA A 152 6.31 -3.26 10.50
CA ALA A 152 5.40 -3.55 11.60
C ALA A 152 4.21 -2.58 11.57
N ILE A 153 3.01 -3.13 11.44
CA ILE A 153 1.75 -2.42 11.59
C ILE A 153 1.29 -2.60 13.04
N LYS A 154 1.33 -1.52 13.81
CA LYS A 154 0.89 -1.56 15.20
C LYS A 154 -0.64 -1.75 15.32
N PRO A 155 -1.14 -2.35 16.42
CA PRO A 155 -2.56 -2.58 16.64
C PRO A 155 -3.37 -1.28 16.64
N GLU A 156 -2.81 -0.18 17.15
CA GLU A 156 -3.50 1.12 17.22
C GLU A 156 -3.77 1.64 15.81
N PHE A 157 -2.80 1.52 14.91
CA PHE A 157 -2.98 1.90 13.51
C PHE A 157 -4.02 1.00 12.82
N LEU A 158 -3.96 -0.31 13.04
CA LEU A 158 -4.92 -1.25 12.48
C LEU A 158 -6.35 -0.91 12.95
N ALA A 159 -6.51 -0.62 14.24
CA ALA A 159 -7.79 -0.25 14.83
C ALA A 159 -8.32 1.06 14.24
N LEU A 160 -7.47 2.09 14.12
CA LEU A 160 -7.82 3.36 13.49
C LEU A 160 -8.25 3.15 12.03
N TRP A 161 -7.45 2.42 11.26
CA TRP A 161 -7.71 2.18 9.84
C TRP A 161 -9.01 1.42 9.61
N LEU A 162 -9.26 0.34 10.38
CA LEU A 162 -10.49 -0.44 10.30
C LEU A 162 -11.71 0.35 10.78
N ALA A 163 -11.63 0.99 11.95
CA ALA A 163 -12.73 1.76 12.51
C ALA A 163 -13.15 2.89 11.57
N LEU A 164 -12.18 3.64 11.04
CA LEU A 164 -12.44 4.72 10.12
C LEU A 164 -13.03 4.20 8.80
N SER A 165 -12.50 3.11 8.24
CA SER A 165 -13.00 2.51 7.01
C SER A 165 -14.44 2.01 7.14
N ILE A 166 -14.77 1.36 8.26
CA ILE A 166 -16.12 0.85 8.54
C ILE A 166 -17.07 2.03 8.79
N TYR A 167 -16.69 2.98 9.64
CA TYR A 167 -17.52 4.14 9.96
C TYR A 167 -17.83 5.00 8.73
N THR A 168 -16.80 5.35 7.94
CA THR A 168 -16.98 6.13 6.70
C THR A 168 -17.79 5.39 5.65
N SER A 169 -17.75 4.05 5.63
CA SER A 169 -18.57 3.26 4.71
C SER A 169 -20.06 3.47 4.91
N ALA A 170 -20.52 3.73 6.15
CA ALA A 170 -21.92 3.99 6.44
C ALA A 170 -22.41 5.30 5.81
N PHE A 171 -21.61 6.37 5.87
CA PHE A 171 -21.94 7.65 5.23
C PHE A 171 -21.95 7.54 3.70
N ILE A 172 -20.96 6.84 3.12
CA ILE A 172 -20.94 6.59 1.67
C ILE A 172 -22.17 5.78 1.25
N ALA A 173 -22.58 4.77 2.03
CA ALA A 173 -23.76 3.96 1.74
C ALA A 173 -25.05 4.80 1.70
N GLU A 174 -25.17 5.83 2.54
CA GLU A 174 -26.33 6.74 2.50
C GLU A 174 -26.34 7.68 1.32
N ILE A 175 -25.17 8.19 0.93
CA ILE A 175 -25.03 9.02 -0.26
C ILE A 175 -25.45 8.20 -1.49
N VAL A 176 -24.97 6.96 -1.60
CA VAL A 176 -25.32 6.04 -2.70
C VAL A 176 -26.80 5.68 -2.71
N ARG A 177 -27.45 5.54 -1.55
CA ARG A 177 -28.90 5.29 -1.48
C ARG A 177 -29.73 6.52 -1.90
N SER A 178 -29.21 7.72 -1.70
CA SER A 178 -29.93 8.98 -1.92
C SER A 178 -29.81 9.52 -3.36
N GLY A 179 -28.91 8.97 -4.17
CA GLY A 179 -28.74 9.30 -5.58
C GLY A 179 -29.47 8.32 -6.47
#